data_AF-A0A523Q3M7-F1
#
_entry.id   AF-A0A523Q3M7-F1
#
_cell.length_a   1.000
_cell.length_b   1.000
_cell.length_c   1.000
_cell.angle_alpha   90.00
_cell.angle_beta   90.00
_cell.angle_gamma   90.00
#
_symmetry.space_group_name_H-M   'P 1'
#
loop_
_entity.id
_entity.type
_entity.pdbx_description
1 polymer ?
#
loop_
_entity_poly.entity_id
_entity_poly.type
_entity_poly.pdbx_seq_one_letter_code
_entity_poly.pdbx_strand_id
1 'polypeptide(L)' 'MLKKSILKQQPWSYTLYDSEIGPVLSVVCGGTGMFELNIPLTPEEFAQASGDEDTTMALVRAVTDAPDRYAARSIAID' A
#
# COMPACT_ATOMS: atom_id res chain seq x y z
N MET A 1 -1.43 -12.79 15.61
CA MET A 1 -0.95 -12.58 14.23
C MET A 1 -2.18 -12.50 13.36
N LEU A 2 -2.43 -11.32 12.77
CA LEU A 2 -3.53 -11.14 11.84
C LEU A 2 -3.23 -11.99 10.59
N LYS A 3 -4.21 -12.80 10.15
CA LYS A 3 -4.03 -13.57 8.92
C LYS A 3 -3.98 -12.61 7.73
N LYS A 4 -2.92 -12.71 6.91
CA LYS A 4 -2.74 -11.88 5.71
C LYS A 4 -2.50 -12.76 4.50
N SER A 5 -3.11 -12.42 3.38
CA SER A 5 -2.91 -13.09 2.09
C SER A 5 -2.41 -12.07 1.08
N ILE A 6 -1.25 -12.31 0.47
CA ILE A 6 -0.72 -11.45 -0.58
C ILE A 6 -1.61 -11.60 -1.82
N LEU A 7 -2.13 -10.48 -2.31
CA LEU A 7 -2.94 -10.44 -3.54
C LEU A 7 -2.08 -10.04 -4.74
N LYS A 8 -1.19 -9.05 -4.56
CA LYS A 8 -0.31 -8.53 -5.61
C LYS A 8 0.94 -7.95 -4.97
N GLN A 9 2.09 -8.05 -5.64
CA GLN A 9 3.34 -7.54 -5.11
C GLN A 9 4.30 -7.15 -6.23
N GLN A 10 4.99 -6.03 -6.01
CA GLN A 10 6.21 -5.68 -6.70
C GLN A 10 7.33 -5.48 -5.67
N PRO A 11 8.35 -6.36 -5.61
CA PRO A 11 9.43 -6.25 -4.64
C PRO A 11 10.09 -4.87 -4.65
N TRP A 12 10.42 -4.36 -3.46
CA TRP A 12 11.01 -3.02 -3.25
C TRP A 12 10.12 -1.84 -3.68
N SER A 13 8.85 -2.09 -4.01
CA SER A 13 7.90 -1.04 -4.37
C SER A 13 6.64 -1.11 -3.54
N TYR A 14 5.86 -2.19 -3.65
CA TYR A 14 4.63 -2.32 -2.88
C TYR A 14 4.21 -3.78 -2.69
N THR A 15 3.37 -4.01 -1.68
CA THR A 15 2.64 -5.26 -1.49
C THR A 15 1.18 -4.93 -1.18
N LEU A 16 0.25 -5.47 -1.96
CA LEU A 16 -1.18 -5.47 -1.67
C LEU A 16 -1.53 -6.79 -0.97
N TYR A 17 -2.11 -6.71 0.21
CA TYR A 17 -2.59 -7.87 0.96
C TYR A 17 -4.03 -7.67 1.42
N ASP A 18 -4.74 -8.79 1.49
CA ASP A 18 -5.99 -8.90 2.21
C ASP A 18 -5.70 -9.22 3.68
N SER A 19 -6.37 -8.51 4.60
CA SER A 19 -6.17 -8.65 6.04
C SER A 19 -7.52 -8.69 6.76
N GLU A 20 -7.53 -9.04 8.05
CA GLU A 20 -8.78 -9.14 8.83
C GLU A 20 -9.54 -7.81 8.96
N ILE A 21 -8.84 -6.68 8.79
CA ILE A 21 -9.43 -5.33 8.83
C ILE A 21 -9.73 -4.77 7.43
N GLY A 22 -9.54 -5.59 6.39
CA GLY A 22 -9.73 -5.23 4.99
C GLY A 22 -8.43 -5.16 4.18
N PRO A 23 -8.52 -4.74 2.91
CA PRO A 23 -7.37 -4.65 2.03
C PRO A 23 -6.43 -3.51 2.44
N VAL A 24 -5.14 -3.77 2.36
CA VAL A 24 -4.10 -2.81 2.71
C VAL A 24 -3.01 -2.82 1.63
N LEU A 25 -2.58 -1.63 1.25
CA LEU A 25 -1.42 -1.42 0.39
C LEU A 25 -0.22 -1.00 1.24
N SER A 26 0.79 -1.86 1.33
CA SER A 26 2.11 -1.48 1.83
C SER A 26 2.92 -0.87 0.69
N VAL A 27 3.40 0.35 0.87
CA VAL A 27 4.24 1.05 -0.11
C VAL A 27 5.59 1.36 0.51
N VAL A 28 6.66 0.91 -0.17
CA VAL A 28 8.04 1.27 0.16
C VAL A 28 8.27 2.70 -0.34
N CYS A 29 8.45 3.62 0.60
CA CYS A 29 8.76 5.01 0.35
C CYS A 29 10.27 5.25 0.54
N GLY A 30 10.86 6.14 -0.25
CA GLY A 30 12.28 6.45 -0.21
C GLY A 30 12.57 7.93 -0.47
N GLY A 31 13.28 8.56 0.45
CA GLY A 31 13.82 9.92 0.30
C GLY A 31 15.22 9.99 0.92
N THR A 32 15.30 10.38 2.19
CA THR A 32 16.55 10.35 2.98
C THR A 32 16.81 8.98 3.62
N GLY A 33 15.81 8.09 3.63
CA GLY A 33 15.86 6.70 4.09
C GLY A 33 14.67 5.92 3.56
N MET A 34 14.74 4.58 3.63
CA MET A 34 13.63 3.70 3.23
C MET A 34 12.70 3.42 4.42
N PHE A 35 11.40 3.54 4.20
CA PHE A 35 10.36 3.20 5.16
C PHE A 35 9.12 2.69 4.43
N GLU A 36 8.23 2.00 5.14
CA GLU A 36 6.98 1.49 4.57
C GLU A 36 5.79 2.22 5.17
N LEU A 37 4.80 2.53 4.32
CA LEU A 37 3.47 2.96 4.74
C LEU A 37 2.47 1.85 4.45
N ASN A 38 1.75 1.39 5.48
CA ASN A 38 0.72 0.36 5.34
C ASN A 38 -0.64 1.03 5.38
N ILE A 39 -1.25 1.22 4.22
CA ILE A 39 -2.42 2.08 4.04
C ILE A 39 -3.67 1.21 3.86
N PRO A 40 -4.63 1.23 4.81
CA PRO A 40 -5.95 0.63 4.60
C PRO A 40 -6.65 1.31 3.43
N LEU A 41 -7.15 0.50 2.50
CA LEU A 41 -7.75 0.99 1.27
C LEU A 41 -9.25 1.18 1.43
N THR A 42 -9.75 2.28 0.87
CA THR A 42 -11.17 2.42 0.55
C THR A 42 -11.55 1.46 -0.59
N PRO A 43 -12.85 1.18 -0.83
CA PRO A 43 -13.27 0.33 -1.95
C PRO A 43 -12.78 0.83 -3.32
N GLU A 44 -12.70 2.15 -3.52
CA GLU A 44 -12.20 2.76 -4.75
C GLU A 44 -10.69 2.56 -4.92
N GLU A 45 -9.89 2.84 -3.88
CA GLU A 45 -8.45 2.61 -3.90
C GLU A 45 -8.11 1.12 -4.05
N PHE A 46 -8.93 0.23 -3.47
CA PHE A 46 -8.77 -1.21 -3.66
C PHE A 46 -9.02 -1.62 -5.11
N ALA A 47 -10.06 -1.09 -5.75
CA ALA A 47 -10.31 -1.33 -7.18
C ALA A 47 -9.14 -0.84 -8.05
N GLN A 48 -8.50 0.28 -7.70
CA GLN A 48 -7.29 0.76 -8.36
C GLN A 48 -6.09 -0.16 -8.13
N ALA A 49 -5.82 -0.53 -6.87
CA ALA A 49 -4.67 -1.35 -6.48
C ALA A 49 -4.74 -2.80 -6.97
N SER A 50 -5.96 -3.31 -7.18
CA SER A 50 -6.21 -4.65 -7.74
C SER A 50 -6.36 -4.66 -9.27
N GLY A 51 -6.31 -3.49 -9.91
CA GLY A 51 -6.39 -3.33 -11.35
C GLY A 51 -5.11 -3.75 -12.08
N ASP A 52 -4.98 -3.26 -13.32
CA ASP A 52 -3.75 -3.42 -14.08
C ASP A 52 -2.56 -2.73 -13.41
N GLU A 53 -1.36 -3.02 -13.93
CA GLU A 53 -0.13 -2.52 -13.35
C GLU A 53 -0.02 -1.00 -13.39
N ASP A 54 -0.43 -0.37 -14.49
CA ASP A 54 -0.35 1.09 -14.65
C ASP A 54 -1.26 1.80 -13.65
N THR A 55 -2.48 1.30 -13.45
CA THR A 55 -3.44 1.83 -12.47
C THR A 55 -2.93 1.63 -11.04
N THR A 56 -2.37 0.45 -10.76
CA THR A 56 -1.79 0.17 -9.44
C THR A 56 -0.63 1.12 -9.16
N MET A 57 0.26 1.30 -10.14
CA MET A 57 1.43 2.16 -10.02
C MET A 57 1.09 3.64 -9.93
N ALA A 58 -0.05 4.08 -10.48
CA ALA A 58 -0.53 5.45 -10.28
C ALA A 58 -0.82 5.73 -8.79
N LEU A 59 -1.47 4.79 -8.08
CA LEU A 59 -1.73 4.91 -6.66
C LEU A 59 -0.44 4.82 -5.83
N VAL A 60 0.43 3.86 -6.16
CA VAL A 60 1.74 3.71 -5.49
C VAL A 60 2.56 5.00 -5.63
N ARG A 61 2.61 5.59 -6.83
CA ARG A 61 3.30 6.87 -7.07
C ARG A 61 2.71 8.02 -6.28
N ALA A 62 1.38 8.11 -6.20
CA ALA A 62 0.72 9.13 -5.39
C ALA A 62 1.15 9.06 -3.92
N VAL A 63 1.32 7.83 -3.39
CA VAL A 63 1.84 7.61 -2.04
C VAL A 63 3.32 7.99 -1.94
N THR A 64 4.18 7.53 -2.86
CA THR A 64 5.62 7.80 -2.80
C THR A 64 5.99 9.26 -3.05
N ASP A 65 5.21 9.98 -3.86
CA ASP A 65 5.45 11.39 -4.20
C ASP A 65 5.07 12.33 -3.03
N ALA A 66 4.15 11.89 -2.17
CA ALA A 66 3.68 12.69 -1.04
C ALA A 66 3.38 11.83 0.22
N PRO A 67 4.36 11.08 0.76
CA PRO A 67 4.14 10.10 1.82
C PRO A 67 3.54 10.72 3.09
N ASP A 68 3.88 11.98 3.40
CA ASP A 68 3.35 12.71 4.55
C ASP A 68 1.82 12.87 4.50
N ARG A 69 1.21 12.89 3.31
CA ARG A 69 -0.26 12.95 3.15
C ARG A 69 -0.94 11.64 3.52
N TYR A 70 -0.21 10.53 3.50
CA TYR A 70 -0.71 9.18 3.78
C TYR A 70 -0.26 8.67 5.15
N ALA A 71 0.80 9.26 5.73
CA ALA A 71 1.38 8.83 7.01
C ALA A 71 0.34 8.70 8.14
N ALA A 72 -0.63 9.64 8.22
CA ALA A 72 -1.69 9.60 9.23
C ALA A 72 -2.66 8.41 9.10
N ARG A 73 -2.72 7.77 7.91
CA ARG A 73 -3.51 6.56 7.64
C ARG A 73 -2.71 5.29 7.85
N SER A 74 -1.39 5.39 7.97
CA SER A 74 -0.54 4.21 8.08
C SER A 74 -0.80 3.50 9.40
N ILE A 75 -0.93 2.19 9.32
CA ILE A 75 -1.16 1.33 10.48
C ILE A 75 0.04 0.42 10.73
N ALA A 76 0.22 0.01 12.00
CA ALA A 76 1.16 -1.03 12.34
C ALA A 76 0.59 -2.39 11.90
N ILE A 77 1.41 -3.19 11.25
CA ILE A 77 1.03 -4.45 10.65
C ILE A 77 2.05 -5.50 11.09
N ASP A 78 1.70 -6.23 12.16
CA ASP A 78 2.51 -7.32 12.76
C ASP A 78 2.39 -8.64 12.00
#